data_AF-A0A392NVR9-F1
#
_entry.id   AF-A0A392NVR9-F1
#
_cell.length_a   1.000
_cell.length_b   1.000
_cell.length_c   1.000
_cell.angle_alpha   90.00
_cell.angle_beta   90.00
_cell.angle_gamma   90.00
#
_symmetry.space_group_name_H-M   'P 1'
#
loop_
_entity.id
_entity.type
_entity.pdbx_description
1 polymer ?
#
loop_
_entity_poly.entity_id
_entity_poly.type
_entity_poly.pdbx_seq_one_letter_code
_entity_poly.pdbx_strand_id
1 'polypeptide(L)'
;YEADAQMTFLAVSRQVDAVITEDSDLIPFGCPRIIFKMDKFGQGVQFQYSMLQKNKELNFEGFNRQMLLEMCILSGCDYLPSLPGS
;
A
#
# COMPACT_ATOMS: atom_id res chain seq x y z
N TYR A 1 -6.27 -2.56 17.55
CA TYR A 1 -4.94 -2.97 17.06
C TYR A 1 -5.20 -3.59 15.70
N GLU A 2 -4.92 -2.84 14.64
CA GLU A 2 -5.23 -3.27 13.27
C GLU A 2 -4.25 -4.35 12.82
N ALA A 3 -4.76 -5.39 12.18
CA ALA A 3 -3.95 -6.48 11.66
C ALA A 3 -2.91 -6.00 10.64
N ASP A 4 -3.19 -4.86 10.01
CA ASP A 4 -2.42 -4.26 8.91
C ASP A 4 -1.01 -3.84 9.28
N ALA A 5 -0.84 -3.27 10.48
CA ALA A 5 0.47 -2.90 11.00
C ALA A 5 1.35 -4.13 11.28
N GLN A 6 0.77 -5.22 11.81
CA GLN A 6 1.48 -6.47 12.08
C GLN A 6 1.89 -7.16 10.78
N MET A 7 0.98 -7.24 9.80
CA MET A 7 1.27 -7.83 8.50
C MET A 7 2.36 -7.04 7.75
N THR A 8 2.30 -5.72 7.81
CA THR A 8 3.35 -4.88 7.21
C THR A 8 4.69 -5.07 7.90
N PHE A 9 4.72 -5.15 9.23
CA PHE A 9 5.94 -5.41 9.98
C PHE A 9 6.59 -6.75 9.59
N LEU A 10 5.81 -7.81 9.42
CA LEU A 10 6.30 -9.12 8.95
C LEU A 10 6.90 -9.03 7.53
N ALA A 11 6.24 -8.30 6.64
CA ALA A 11 6.72 -8.12 5.27
C ALA A 11 8.02 -7.30 5.20
N VAL A 12 8.10 -6.22 5.99
CA VAL A 12 9.30 -5.37 6.08
C VAL A 12 10.46 -6.10 6.75
N SER A 13 10.19 -6.93 7.77
CA SER A 13 11.19 -7.77 8.43
C SER A 13 11.57 -9.02 7.62
N ARG A 14 11.05 -9.16 6.39
CA ARG A 14 11.29 -10.28 5.47
C ARG A 14 10.92 -11.65 6.03
N GLN A 15 9.93 -11.70 6.93
CA GLN A 15 9.35 -12.94 7.41
C GLN A 15 8.30 -13.49 6.44
N VAL A 16 7.74 -12.64 5.59
CA VAL A 16 6.81 -13.00 4.51
C VAL A 16 7.20 -12.30 3.20
N ASP A 17 6.95 -12.93 2.07
CA ASP A 17 7.30 -12.41 0.73
C ASP A 17 6.29 -11.41 0.17
N ALA A 18 5.01 -11.53 0.57
CA ALA A 18 3.91 -10.70 0.13
C ALA A 18 2.80 -10.69 1.18
N VAL A 19 2.02 -9.62 1.21
CA VAL A 19 0.76 -9.57 1.96
C VAL A 19 -0.41 -9.60 0.97
N ILE A 20 -1.41 -10.43 1.23
CA ILE A 20 -2.65 -10.47 0.46
C ILE A 20 -3.70 -9.71 1.25
N THR A 21 -4.29 -8.68 0.65
CA THR A 21 -5.36 -7.90 1.27
C THR A 21 -6.26 -7.29 0.19
N GLU A 22 -7.49 -6.94 0.55
CA GLU A 22 -8.35 -6.11 -0.30
C GLU A 22 -8.20 -4.60 0.03
N ASP A 23 -7.57 -4.28 1.16
CA ASP A 23 -7.48 -2.91 1.69
C ASP A 23 -6.19 -2.22 1.26
N SER A 24 -6.31 -1.03 0.68
CA SER A 24 -5.16 -0.22 0.22
C SER A 24 -4.31 0.35 1.35
N ASP A 25 -4.75 0.20 2.60
CA ASP A 25 -4.13 0.79 3.78
C ASP A 25 -2.71 0.27 4.05
N LEU A 26 -2.34 -0.89 3.51
CA LEU A 26 -0.97 -1.41 3.63
C LEU A 26 0.07 -0.65 2.80
N ILE A 27 -0.37 0.09 1.78
CA ILE A 27 0.50 0.89 0.91
C ILE A 27 1.23 1.98 1.74
N PRO A 28 0.52 2.86 2.49
CA PRO A 28 1.15 3.86 3.33
C PRO A 28 2.01 3.29 4.47
N PHE A 29 1.66 2.10 5.00
CA PHE A 29 2.50 1.42 6.00
C PHE A 29 3.85 0.94 5.45
N GLY A 30 4.05 1.00 4.13
CA GLY A 30 5.33 0.70 3.49
C GLY A 30 5.55 -0.78 3.22
N CYS A 31 4.47 -1.55 3.03
CA CYS A 31 4.57 -2.94 2.64
C CYS A 31 5.25 -3.07 1.25
N PRO A 32 6.34 -3.86 1.13
CA PRO A 32 7.14 -3.89 -0.10
C PRO A 32 6.42 -4.58 -1.28
N ARG A 33 5.55 -5.54 -1.00
CA ARG A 33 4.76 -6.28 -1.99
C ARG A 33 3.38 -6.62 -1.43
N ILE A 34 2.34 -6.19 -2.14
CA ILE A 34 0.94 -6.43 -1.78
C ILE A 34 0.25 -7.09 -2.97
N ILE A 35 -0.63 -8.05 -2.72
CA ILE A 35 -1.49 -8.68 -3.72
C ILE A 35 -2.93 -8.33 -3.37
N PHE A 36 -3.59 -7.60 -4.27
CA PHE A 36 -4.99 -7.20 -4.19
C PHE A 36 -5.88 -8.12 -5.01
N LYS A 37 -7.16 -8.24 -4.63
CA LYS A 37 -8.20 -8.91 -5.43
C LYS A 37 -7.81 -10.33 -5.84
N MET A 38 -7.16 -11.08 -4.94
CA MET A 38 -6.71 -12.43 -5.26
C MET A 38 -7.91 -13.39 -5.31
N ASP A 39 -8.15 -14.01 -6.46
CA ASP A 39 -9.19 -15.00 -6.64
C ASP A 39 -8.80 -16.38 -6.08
N LYS A 40 -9.75 -17.31 -6.06
CA LYS A 40 -9.55 -18.70 -5.59
C LYS A 40 -8.58 -19.51 -6.47
N PHE A 41 -8.26 -19.00 -7.66
CA PHE A 41 -7.33 -19.61 -8.61
C PHE A 41 -5.93 -18.96 -8.53
N GLY A 42 -5.72 -18.01 -7.62
CA GLY A 42 -4.44 -17.32 -7.40
C GLY A 42 -4.17 -16.14 -8.32
N GLN A 43 -5.16 -15.67 -9.08
CA GLN A 43 -5.03 -14.47 -9.91
C GLN A 43 -5.36 -13.23 -9.09
N GLY A 44 -4.49 -12.23 -9.12
CA GLY A 44 -4.71 -10.96 -8.42
C GLY A 44 -3.90 -9.83 -9.04
N VAL A 45 -4.03 -8.65 -8.44
CA VAL A 45 -3.32 -7.43 -8.85
C VAL A 45 -2.17 -7.20 -7.87
N GLN A 46 -0.93 -7.30 -8.37
CA GLN A 46 0.25 -7.08 -7.53
C GLN A 46 0.64 -5.60 -7.52
N PHE A 47 0.80 -5.06 -6.32
CA PHE A 47 1.52 -3.82 -6.07
C PHE A 47 2.93 -4.13 -5.57
N GLN A 48 3.93 -3.49 -6.16
CA GLN A 48 5.32 -3.64 -5.74
C GLN A 48 6.00 -2.28 -5.68
N TYR A 49 6.53 -1.94 -4.52
CA TYR A 49 7.11 -0.61 -4.30
C TYR A 49 8.24 -0.29 -5.28
N SER A 50 9.09 -1.27 -5.59
CA SER A 50 10.20 -1.10 -6.54
C SER A 50 9.76 -0.87 -8.00
N MET A 51 8.49 -1.12 -8.33
CA MET A 51 7.94 -0.87 -9.67
C MET A 51 7.29 0.51 -9.81
N LEU A 52 7.03 1.23 -8.70
CA LEU A 52 6.48 2.59 -8.76
C LEU A 52 7.34 3.54 -9.59
N GLN A 53 8.66 3.46 -9.45
CA GLN A 53 9.61 4.27 -10.23
C GLN A 53 9.61 3.93 -11.74
N LYS A 54 9.00 2.81 -12.13
CA LYS A 54 8.89 2.38 -13.53
C LYS A 54 7.55 2.77 -14.16
N ASN A 55 6.65 3.40 -13.41
CA ASN A 55 5.41 3.91 -13.97
C ASN A 55 5.70 5.05 -14.95
N LYS A 56 5.20 4.91 -16.19
CA LYS A 56 5.44 5.88 -17.27
C LYS A 56 4.43 7.03 -17.28
N GLU A 57 3.25 6.81 -16.70
CA GLU A 57 2.16 7.80 -16.70
C GLU A 57 2.26 8.78 -15.52
N LEU A 58 2.77 8.32 -14.38
CA LEU A 58 3.01 9.11 -13.19
C LEU A 58 4.50 9.00 -12.86
N ASN A 59 5.22 10.10 -13.01
CA ASN A 59 6.65 10.13 -12.71
C ASN A 59 6.85 10.13 -11.19
N PHE A 60 6.97 8.93 -10.61
CA PHE A 60 7.30 8.70 -9.21
C PHE A 60 8.83 8.59 -8.99
N GLU A 61 9.65 9.08 -9.91
CA GLU A 61 11.09 9.17 -9.72
C GLU A 61 11.39 10.05 -8.50
N GLY A 62 12.01 9.46 -7.47
CA GLY A 62 12.27 10.12 -6.18
C GLY A 62 11.14 10.08 -5.15
N PHE A 63 9.99 9.46 -5.45
CA PHE A 63 8.92 9.28 -4.46
C PHE A 63 9.39 8.36 -3.32
N ASN A 64 9.60 8.97 -2.17
CA ASN A 64 9.93 8.25 -0.95
C ASN A 64 8.64 7.79 -0.24
N ARG A 65 8.78 6.91 0.76
CA ARG A 65 7.64 6.34 1.48
C ARG A 65 6.74 7.40 2.11
N GLN A 66 7.34 8.49 2.59
CA GLN A 66 6.64 9.60 3.21
C GLN A 66 5.75 10.35 2.21
N MET A 67 6.26 10.61 0.99
CA MET A 67 5.48 11.25 -0.08
C MET A 67 4.32 10.38 -0.54
N LEU A 68 4.50 9.05 -0.52
CA LEU A 68 3.45 8.11 -0.90
C LEU A 68 2.36 8.00 0.17
N LEU A 69 2.76 8.01 1.45
CA LEU A 69 1.85 8.16 2.58
C LEU A 69 1.05 9.46 2.49
N GLU A 70 1.71 10.59 2.25
CA GLU A 70 1.07 11.90 2.07
C GLU A 70 0.11 11.90 0.89
N MET A 71 0.48 11.27 -0.23
CA MET A 71 -0.40 11.11 -1.39
C MET A 71 -1.64 10.29 -1.02
N CYS A 72 -1.51 9.17 -0.31
CA CYS A 72 -2.64 8.38 0.15
C CYS A 72 -3.56 9.22 1.06
N ILE A 73 -2.99 9.92 2.04
CA ILE A 73 -3.73 10.80 2.94
C ILE A 73 -4.48 11.91 2.16
N LEU A 74 -3.82 12.58 1.22
CA LEU A 74 -4.41 13.64 0.39
C LEU A 74 -5.48 13.11 -0.59
N SER A 75 -5.38 11.85 -0.99
CA SER A 75 -6.34 11.19 -1.89
C SER A 75 -7.61 10.72 -1.16
N GLY A 76 -7.72 10.94 0.16
CA GLY A 76 -8.89 10.59 0.95
C GLY A 76 -8.86 9.18 1.55
N CYS A 77 -7.69 8.70 2.00
CA CYS A 77 -7.57 7.44 2.74
C CYS A 77 -8.00 7.64 4.20
N ASP A 78 -8.51 6.59 4.85
CA ASP A 78 -9.15 6.58 6.19
C ASP A 78 -8.25 7.06 7.35
N TYR A 79 -6.97 7.34 7.09
CA TYR A 79 -6.01 7.92 8.04
C TYR A 79 -6.29 9.37 8.41
N LEU A 80 -7.08 10.10 7.62
CA LEU A 80 -7.60 11.40 8.01
C LEU A 80 -9.08 11.20 8.39
N PRO A 81 -9.54 11.57 9.60
CA PRO A 81 -10.98 11.69 9.81
C PRO A 81 -11.50 12.66 8.75
N SER A 82 -12.49 12.22 7.97
CA SER A 82 -13.16 13.07 6.99
C SER A 82 -13.54 14.36 7.70
N LEU A 83 -13.18 15.53 7.15
CA LEU A 83 -13.64 16.79 7.70
C LEU A 83 -15.17 16.73 7.83
N PRO A 84 -15.75 16.94 9.02
CA PRO A 84 -17.20 16.92 9.15
C PRO A 84 -17.74 18.17 8.45
N GLY A 85 -18.42 17.97 7.32
CA GLY A 85 -19.21 19.02 6.69
C GLY A 85 -19.29 18.95 5.17
N SER A 86 -20.33 18.28 4.67
CA SER A 86 -21.42 19.00 4.00
C SER A 86 -22.74 18.26 4.21
#